data_AF-A0A009HSJ2-F1
#
_entry.id   AF-A0A009HSJ2-F1
#
_cell.length_a   1.000
_cell.length_b   1.000
_cell.length_c   1.000
_cell.angle_alpha   90.00
_cell.angle_beta   90.00
_cell.angle_gamma   90.00
#
_symmetry.space_group_name_H-M   'P 1'
#
loop_
_entity.id
_entity.type
_entity.pdbx_description
1 polymer ?
#
loop_
_entity_poly.entity_id
_entity_poly.type
_entity_poly.pdbx_seq_one_letter_code
_entity_poly.pdbx_strand_id
1 'polypeptide(L)'
;MWKNIRILCLLIVLLIVAVQAWRDQNQDWNQPIVVVLHPINADGLQTTQAYIHQLQNTDFQTLKSYLSEWSQHYRGQSANFEIRLGQQLQQRPPEVPQNAGIFHVVWWSLKFRFYAWRQQQPEDNGASLKLYLNYYDPNYQKVLVHSTALEKGRIGSVNLFATRGQALQNQVVIVHELLHGFGAKDKYDLKTGQPIYPLGYAQPEKVPLYPQKRAEIMGGRTPLSEQTSKMPSDLQETVIGLPTAQEVGWLK
;
A
#
# COMPACT_ATOMS: atom_id res chain seq x y z
N MET A 1 17.51 -27.84 33.23
CA MET A 1 18.21 -26.74 32.51
C MET A 1 17.67 -26.51 31.10
N TRP A 2 17.51 -27.55 30.25
CA TRP A 2 16.98 -27.39 28.89
C TRP A 2 15.61 -26.69 28.80
N LYS A 3 14.69 -26.99 29.72
CA LYS A 3 13.38 -26.32 29.81
C LYS A 3 13.52 -24.81 30.00
N ASN A 4 14.42 -24.38 30.88
CA ASN A 4 14.63 -22.96 31.20
C ASN A 4 15.32 -22.22 30.04
N ILE A 5 16.29 -22.85 29.39
CA ILE A 5 16.95 -22.31 28.19
C ILE A 5 15.93 -22.15 27.06
N ARG A 6 15.09 -23.18 26.80
CA ARG A 6 14.04 -23.10 25.79
C ARG A 6 13.03 -21.99 26.09
N ILE A 7 12.59 -21.86 27.33
CA ILE A 7 11.65 -20.79 27.74
C ILE A 7 12.31 -19.42 27.55
N LEU A 8 13.58 -19.26 27.95
CA LEU A 8 14.30 -18.01 27.75
C LEU A 8 14.43 -17.64 26.26
N CYS A 9 14.81 -18.59 25.40
CA CYS A 9 14.86 -18.35 23.96
C CYS A 9 13.50 -17.94 23.39
N LEU A 10 12.41 -18.59 23.80
CA LEU A 10 11.05 -18.24 23.36
C LEU A 10 10.64 -16.84 23.84
N LEU A 11 10.98 -16.46 25.07
CA LEU A 11 10.71 -15.12 25.60
C LEU A 11 11.50 -14.04 24.86
N ILE A 12 12.75 -14.30 24.48
CA ILE A 12 13.56 -13.36 23.67
C ILE A 12 12.93 -13.18 22.29
N VAL A 13 12.55 -14.28 21.61
CA VAL A 13 11.86 -14.21 20.31
C VAL A 13 10.55 -13.43 20.44
N LEU A 14 9.77 -13.72 21.48
CA LEU A 14 8.51 -13.02 21.74
C LEU A 14 8.73 -11.51 21.98
N LEU A 15 9.76 -11.16 22.76
CA LEU A 15 10.12 -9.76 23.01
C LEU A 15 10.51 -9.04 21.71
N ILE A 16 11.34 -9.67 20.87
CA ILE A 16 11.74 -9.11 19.57
C ILE A 16 10.51 -8.87 18.69
N VAL A 17 9.61 -9.86 18.59
CA VAL A 17 8.36 -9.74 17.82
C VAL A 17 7.47 -8.64 18.39
N ALA A 18 7.34 -8.53 19.71
CA ALA A 18 6.53 -7.51 20.36
C ALA A 18 7.08 -6.10 20.12
N VAL A 19 8.40 -5.91 20.25
CA VAL A 19 9.06 -4.62 19.98
C VAL A 19 8.91 -4.23 18.51
N GLN A 20 9.09 -5.17 17.58
CA GLN A 20 8.90 -4.91 16.15
C GLN A 20 7.44 -4.54 15.84
N ALA A 21 6.48 -5.29 16.36
CA ALA A 21 5.06 -5.00 16.16
C ALA A 21 4.63 -3.66 16.78
N TRP A 22 5.27 -3.25 17.88
CA TRP A 22 5.05 -1.92 18.48
C TRP A 22 5.65 -0.81 17.62
N ARG A 23 6.87 -0.99 17.09
CA ARG A 23 7.49 -0.03 16.15
C ARG A 23 6.68 0.11 14.87
N ASP A 24 6.19 -1.00 14.32
CA ASP A 24 5.32 -1.00 13.15
C ASP A 24 4.04 -0.20 13.41
N GLN A 25 3.50 -0.21 14.64
CA GLN A 25 2.34 0.60 15.03
C GLN A 25 2.68 2.06 15.38
N ASN A 26 3.94 2.36 15.71
CA ASN A 26 4.40 3.67 16.17
C ASN A 26 5.51 4.18 15.26
N GLN A 27 5.18 4.38 13.98
CA GLN A 27 6.13 4.87 12.99
C GLN A 27 6.71 6.23 13.42
N ASP A 28 8.04 6.30 13.51
CA ASP A 28 8.74 7.58 13.66
C ASP A 28 8.90 8.24 12.29
N TRP A 29 8.09 9.26 12.05
CA TRP A 29 8.10 10.05 10.81
C TRP A 29 9.26 11.04 10.70
N ASN A 30 10.16 11.09 11.69
CA ASN A 30 11.41 11.87 11.65
C ASN A 30 12.58 11.06 11.08
N GLN A 31 12.46 9.73 11.03
CA GLN A 31 13.46 8.87 10.40
C GLN A 31 13.18 8.72 8.90
N PRO A 32 14.20 8.40 8.08
CA PRO A 32 13.99 8.04 6.69
C PRO A 32 12.99 6.87 6.55
N ILE A 33 12.01 7.02 5.67
CA ILE A 33 11.03 6.00 5.34
C ILE A 33 11.39 5.42 3.97
N VAL A 34 12.05 4.26 3.98
CA VAL A 34 12.49 3.58 2.75
C VAL A 34 11.38 2.64 2.30
N VAL A 35 10.83 2.86 1.11
CA VAL A 35 9.83 1.99 0.49
C VAL A 35 10.45 1.33 -0.74
N VAL A 36 10.51 0.00 -0.74
CA VAL A 36 11.06 -0.78 -1.86
C VAL A 36 9.92 -1.39 -2.67
N LEU A 37 9.95 -1.16 -3.98
CA LEU A 37 8.96 -1.61 -4.95
C LEU A 37 9.56 -2.74 -5.78
N HIS A 38 9.05 -3.96 -5.64
CA HIS A 38 9.49 -5.12 -6.42
C HIS A 38 8.49 -5.42 -7.54
N PRO A 39 8.81 -5.15 -8.81
CA PRO A 39 7.94 -5.51 -9.91
C PRO A 39 7.90 -7.03 -10.12
N ILE A 40 6.73 -7.54 -10.50
CA ILE A 40 6.49 -8.95 -10.76
C ILE A 40 5.64 -9.06 -12.02
N ASN A 41 6.08 -9.92 -12.95
CA ASN A 41 5.29 -10.28 -14.11
C ASN A 41 4.20 -11.27 -13.68
N ALA A 42 3.01 -10.77 -13.39
CA ALA A 42 1.96 -11.54 -12.73
C ALA A 42 1.03 -12.27 -13.68
N ASP A 43 1.18 -12.11 -14.99
CA ASP A 43 0.50 -12.92 -16.01
C ASP A 43 1.47 -13.77 -16.85
N GLY A 44 2.78 -13.53 -16.74
CA GLY A 44 3.81 -14.26 -17.49
C GLY A 44 3.91 -13.81 -18.95
N LEU A 45 3.25 -12.71 -19.34
CA LEU A 45 3.22 -12.24 -20.73
C LEU A 45 4.48 -11.44 -21.08
N GLN A 46 4.90 -11.52 -22.34
CA GLN A 46 6.05 -10.78 -22.84
C GLN A 46 5.81 -9.26 -22.88
N THR A 47 4.57 -8.84 -23.11
CA THR A 47 4.15 -7.43 -23.06
C THR A 47 4.33 -6.85 -21.66
N THR A 48 3.88 -7.58 -20.64
CA THR A 48 4.11 -7.24 -19.23
C THR A 48 5.60 -7.20 -18.89
N GLN A 49 6.37 -8.17 -19.38
CA GLN A 49 7.82 -8.20 -19.19
C GLN A 49 8.51 -6.98 -19.81
N ALA A 50 8.12 -6.61 -21.03
CA ALA A 50 8.65 -5.44 -21.73
C ALA A 50 8.31 -4.13 -21.02
N TYR A 51 7.12 -4.03 -20.42
CA TYR A 51 6.75 -2.89 -19.59
C TYR A 51 7.61 -2.80 -18.33
N ILE A 52 7.79 -3.91 -17.59
CA ILE A 52 8.61 -3.95 -16.37
C ILE A 52 10.06 -3.53 -16.66
N HIS A 53 10.65 -3.98 -17.78
CA HIS A 53 12.01 -3.58 -18.17
C HIS A 53 12.18 -2.09 -18.44
N GLN A 54 11.10 -1.36 -18.70
CA GLN A 54 11.13 0.08 -18.93
C GLN A 54 10.94 0.88 -17.64
N LEU A 55 10.57 0.25 -16.53
CA LEU A 55 10.37 0.95 -15.26
C LEU A 55 11.70 1.51 -14.73
N GLN A 56 11.64 2.74 -14.24
CA GLN A 56 12.76 3.46 -13.67
C GLN A 56 12.39 4.07 -12.32
N ASN A 57 13.39 4.31 -11.47
CA ASN A 57 13.18 5.01 -10.18
C ASN A 57 12.49 6.38 -10.35
N THR A 58 12.71 7.05 -11.49
CA THR A 58 12.10 8.34 -11.82
C THR A 58 10.58 8.26 -11.99
N ASP A 59 10.05 7.12 -12.43
CA ASP A 59 8.61 6.92 -12.63
C ASP A 59 7.83 6.99 -11.32
N PHE A 60 8.51 6.81 -10.18
CA PHE A 60 7.92 6.78 -8.85
C PHE A 60 8.20 8.04 -8.01
N GLN A 61 8.80 9.09 -8.61
CA GLN A 61 9.11 10.33 -7.87
C GLN A 61 7.86 11.06 -7.39
N THR A 62 6.76 10.97 -8.14
CA THR A 62 5.48 11.59 -7.75
C THR A 62 4.93 11.02 -6.44
N LEU A 63 5.19 9.74 -6.14
CA LEU A 63 4.76 9.11 -4.88
C LEU A 63 5.47 9.80 -3.71
N LYS A 64 6.79 9.98 -3.84
CA LYS A 64 7.62 10.69 -2.86
C LYS A 64 7.11 12.11 -2.65
N SER A 65 6.96 12.89 -3.72
CA SER A 65 6.53 14.29 -3.60
C SER A 65 5.15 14.40 -2.98
N TYR A 66 4.19 13.56 -3.39
CA TYR A 66 2.84 13.54 -2.85
C TYR A 66 2.83 13.24 -1.34
N LEU A 67 3.53 12.20 -0.90
CA LEU A 67 3.59 11.82 0.51
C LEU A 67 4.34 12.87 1.36
N SER A 68 5.42 13.45 0.84
CA SER A 68 6.14 14.53 1.51
C SER A 68 5.28 15.80 1.65
N GLU A 69 4.52 16.16 0.62
CA GLU A 69 3.61 17.32 0.65
C GLU A 69 2.49 17.13 1.69
N TRP A 70 1.81 15.99 1.68
CA TRP A 70 0.73 15.73 2.64
C TRP A 70 1.23 15.56 4.07
N SER A 71 2.38 14.92 4.27
CA SER A 71 2.98 14.85 5.60
C SER A 71 3.43 16.24 6.09
N GLN A 72 3.96 17.10 5.21
CA GLN A 72 4.25 18.50 5.53
C GLN A 72 2.98 19.26 5.93
N HIS A 73 1.90 19.08 5.18
CA HIS A 73 0.63 19.74 5.44
C HIS A 73 0.10 19.45 6.85
N TYR A 74 0.14 18.18 7.29
CA TYR A 74 -0.39 17.77 8.59
C TYR A 74 0.59 17.91 9.75
N ARG A 75 1.88 17.64 9.52
CA ARG A 75 2.90 17.64 10.59
C ARG A 75 3.62 18.98 10.75
N GLY A 76 3.48 19.90 9.80
CA GLY A 76 4.32 21.09 9.69
C GLY A 76 5.76 20.81 9.22
N GLN A 77 6.09 19.55 8.94
CA GLN A 77 7.39 19.12 8.42
C GLN A 77 7.26 17.87 7.55
N SER A 78 8.01 17.84 6.45
CA SER A 78 7.96 16.76 5.46
C SER A 78 8.57 15.49 6.03
N ALA A 79 7.86 14.37 5.92
CA ALA A 79 8.46 13.06 6.16
C ALA A 79 9.44 12.74 5.02
N ASN A 80 10.58 12.11 5.38
CA ASN A 80 11.64 11.79 4.43
C ASN A 80 11.38 10.43 3.77
N PHE A 81 10.52 10.42 2.75
CA PHE A 81 10.27 9.23 1.95
C PHE A 81 11.38 8.99 0.92
N GLU A 82 11.85 7.75 0.84
CA GLU A 82 12.75 7.28 -0.20
C GLU A 82 12.09 6.09 -0.92
N ILE A 83 11.64 6.32 -2.15
CA ILE A 83 11.01 5.29 -2.97
C ILE A 83 12.07 4.68 -3.87
N ARG A 84 12.27 3.36 -3.76
CA ARG A 84 13.26 2.60 -4.53
C ARG A 84 12.56 1.53 -5.37
N LEU A 85 12.86 1.50 -6.65
CA LEU A 85 12.55 0.37 -7.52
C LEU A 85 13.60 -0.72 -7.28
N GLY A 86 13.17 -1.82 -6.68
CA GLY A 86 13.97 -3.02 -6.48
C GLY A 86 14.01 -3.91 -7.72
N GLN A 87 14.76 -4.99 -7.65
CA GLN A 87 14.81 -5.97 -8.73
C GLN A 87 13.46 -6.65 -8.94
N GLN A 88 13.22 -7.05 -10.19
CA GLN A 88 12.07 -7.86 -10.54
C GLN A 88 12.16 -9.23 -9.85
N LEU A 89 11.07 -9.66 -9.22
CA LEU A 89 10.97 -11.00 -8.65
C LEU A 89 10.22 -11.93 -9.60
N GLN A 90 10.66 -13.19 -9.64
CA GLN A 90 10.09 -14.22 -10.53
C GLN A 90 8.92 -14.95 -9.89
N GLN A 91 8.89 -15.04 -8.56
CA GLN A 91 7.83 -15.73 -7.83
C GLN A 91 6.81 -14.72 -7.32
N ARG A 92 5.52 -14.98 -7.53
CA ARG A 92 4.43 -14.12 -7.06
C ARG A 92 4.20 -14.28 -5.55
N PRO A 93 3.74 -13.23 -4.85
CA PRO A 93 3.27 -13.35 -3.48
C PRO A 93 2.04 -14.27 -3.40
N PRO A 94 1.75 -14.86 -2.23
CA PRO A 94 0.54 -15.67 -2.05
C PRO A 94 -0.71 -14.82 -2.27
N GLU A 95 -1.65 -15.35 -3.04
CA GLU A 95 -2.91 -14.66 -3.35
C GLU A 95 -3.73 -14.36 -2.10
N VAL A 96 -4.32 -13.17 -2.09
CA VAL A 96 -5.20 -12.70 -1.03
C VAL A 96 -6.49 -13.52 -1.08
N PRO A 97 -6.91 -14.13 0.03
CA PRO A 97 -8.11 -14.95 0.01
C PRO A 97 -9.38 -14.07 -0.09
N GLN A 98 -10.21 -14.30 -1.12
CA GLN A 98 -11.36 -13.44 -1.44
C GLN A 98 -12.58 -13.62 -0.52
N ASN A 99 -12.64 -14.70 0.26
CA ASN A 99 -13.74 -15.02 1.20
C ASN A 99 -13.22 -15.77 2.42
N ALA A 100 -12.32 -15.14 3.17
CA ALA A 100 -11.61 -15.78 4.27
C ALA A 100 -12.24 -15.45 5.63
N GLY A 101 -12.66 -16.48 6.35
CA GLY A 101 -12.77 -16.39 7.81
C GLY A 101 -11.41 -16.07 8.45
N ILE A 102 -11.42 -15.59 9.69
CA ILE A 102 -10.23 -15.08 10.41
C ILE A 102 -9.01 -16.02 10.30
N PHE A 103 -9.21 -17.34 10.40
CA PHE A 103 -8.12 -18.33 10.29
C PHE A 103 -7.40 -18.30 8.94
N HIS A 104 -8.13 -18.10 7.84
CA HIS A 104 -7.53 -18.02 6.50
C HIS A 104 -6.70 -16.75 6.34
N VAL A 105 -7.15 -15.62 6.91
CA VAL A 105 -6.39 -14.36 6.93
C VAL A 105 -5.10 -14.52 7.72
N VAL A 106 -5.16 -15.16 8.90
CA VAL A 106 -3.98 -15.43 9.73
C VAL A 106 -2.99 -16.32 8.96
N TRP A 107 -3.47 -17.42 8.38
CA TRP A 107 -2.62 -18.34 7.63
C TRP A 107 -1.99 -17.69 6.40
N TRP A 108 -2.76 -16.90 5.65
CA TRP A 108 -2.24 -16.11 4.54
C TRP A 108 -1.17 -15.12 5.01
N SER A 109 -1.39 -14.43 6.15
CA SER A 109 -0.40 -13.47 6.67
C SER A 109 0.94 -14.14 7.00
N LEU A 110 0.92 -15.39 7.50
CA LEU A 110 2.13 -16.17 7.76
C LEU A 110 2.82 -16.58 6.46
N LYS A 111 2.05 -17.06 5.47
CA LYS A 111 2.59 -17.38 4.14
C LYS A 111 3.22 -16.16 3.49
N PHE A 112 2.60 -14.98 3.62
CA PHE A 112 3.10 -13.77 3.00
C PHE A 112 4.40 -13.28 3.67
N ARG A 113 4.49 -13.35 5.01
CA ARG A 113 5.75 -13.08 5.72
C ARG A 113 6.85 -14.08 5.35
N PHE A 114 6.52 -15.37 5.26
CA PHE A 114 7.48 -16.40 4.81
C PHE A 114 7.97 -16.14 3.38
N TYR A 115 7.06 -15.78 2.48
CA TYR A 115 7.40 -15.35 1.13
C TYR A 115 8.35 -14.15 1.16
N ALA A 116 8.02 -13.09 1.92
CA ALA A 116 8.81 -11.88 1.99
C ALA A 116 10.23 -12.10 2.57
N TRP A 117 10.37 -13.04 3.49
CA TRP A 117 11.67 -13.51 3.99
C TRP A 117 12.46 -14.27 2.92
N ARG A 118 11.80 -15.18 2.19
CA ARG A 118 12.43 -15.98 1.14
C ARG A 118 12.87 -15.16 -0.07
N GLN A 119 12.12 -14.11 -0.42
CA GLN A 119 12.43 -13.24 -1.56
C GLN A 119 13.34 -12.06 -1.20
N GLN A 120 13.89 -12.02 0.02
CA GLN A 120 14.68 -10.88 0.50
C GLN A 120 15.84 -10.58 -0.46
N GLN A 121 15.94 -9.31 -0.87
CA GLN A 121 17.01 -8.82 -1.74
C GLN A 121 17.97 -7.89 -0.99
N PRO A 122 19.20 -7.65 -1.48
CA PRO A 122 20.12 -6.70 -0.86
C PRO A 122 19.56 -5.28 -0.69
N GLU A 123 18.75 -4.81 -1.64
CA GLU A 123 18.07 -3.50 -1.60
C GLU A 123 17.00 -3.38 -0.50
N ASP A 124 16.54 -4.50 0.07
CA ASP A 124 15.59 -4.52 1.19
C ASP A 124 16.22 -4.05 2.50
N ASN A 125 17.55 -3.93 2.56
CA ASN A 125 18.22 -3.56 3.79
C ASN A 125 17.80 -2.16 4.25
N GLY A 126 17.25 -2.07 5.45
CA GLY A 126 16.69 -0.84 6.02
C GLY A 126 15.33 -0.43 5.43
N ALA A 127 14.67 -1.29 4.64
CA ALA A 127 13.33 -1.01 4.14
C ALA A 127 12.32 -0.87 5.30
N SER A 128 11.60 0.24 5.31
CA SER A 128 10.47 0.49 6.22
C SER A 128 9.20 -0.17 5.71
N LEU A 129 9.08 -0.41 4.40
CA LEU A 129 7.96 -1.07 3.74
C LEU A 129 8.41 -1.71 2.42
N LYS A 130 7.89 -2.89 2.11
CA LYS A 130 8.08 -3.54 0.80
C LYS A 130 6.76 -3.74 0.09
N LEU A 131 6.67 -3.33 -1.17
CA LEU A 131 5.50 -3.55 -2.01
C LEU A 131 5.87 -4.44 -3.19
N TYR A 132 5.13 -5.53 -3.35
CA TYR A 132 5.23 -6.47 -4.46
C TYR A 132 4.22 -6.06 -5.53
N LEU A 133 4.72 -5.48 -6.61
CA LEU A 133 3.93 -4.89 -7.69
C LEU A 133 3.65 -5.95 -8.78
N ASN A 134 2.50 -6.60 -8.68
CA ASN A 134 2.02 -7.59 -9.63
C ASN A 134 1.43 -6.88 -10.86
N TYR A 135 2.17 -6.86 -11.95
CA TYR A 135 1.72 -6.25 -13.21
C TYR A 135 1.00 -7.26 -14.09
N TYR A 136 -0.10 -6.80 -14.71
CA TYR A 136 -0.92 -7.55 -15.66
C TYR A 136 -1.18 -6.73 -16.94
N ASP A 137 -1.17 -7.35 -18.10
CA ASP A 137 -1.51 -6.73 -19.38
C ASP A 137 -3.01 -6.39 -19.41
N PRO A 138 -3.38 -5.11 -19.59
CA PRO A 138 -4.78 -4.67 -19.61
C PRO A 138 -5.63 -5.28 -20.74
N ASN A 139 -4.99 -5.78 -21.81
CA ASN A 139 -5.71 -6.41 -22.92
C ASN A 139 -6.23 -7.80 -22.55
N TYR A 140 -5.56 -8.47 -21.61
CA TYR A 140 -5.90 -9.81 -21.14
C TYR A 140 -6.61 -9.79 -19.79
N GLN A 141 -6.34 -8.78 -18.96
CA GLN A 141 -7.01 -8.56 -17.70
C GLN A 141 -7.56 -7.14 -17.64
N LYS A 142 -8.88 -6.98 -17.75
CA LYS A 142 -9.53 -5.65 -17.74
C LYS A 142 -9.82 -5.11 -16.35
N VAL A 143 -9.88 -5.99 -15.36
CA VAL A 143 -10.17 -5.68 -13.96
C VAL A 143 -9.16 -6.41 -13.10
N LEU A 144 -8.51 -5.66 -12.21
CA LEU A 144 -7.57 -6.22 -11.25
C LEU A 144 -8.34 -6.69 -10.02
N VAL A 145 -7.95 -7.84 -9.48
CA VAL A 145 -8.37 -8.26 -8.15
C VAL A 145 -7.86 -7.23 -7.14
N HIS A 146 -8.57 -7.05 -6.03
CA HIS A 146 -8.21 -6.06 -5.01
C HIS A 146 -6.77 -6.28 -4.53
N SER A 147 -6.01 -5.19 -4.42
CA SER A 147 -4.69 -5.15 -3.81
C SER A 147 -4.83 -5.29 -2.28
N THR A 148 -3.73 -5.60 -1.58
CA THR A 148 -3.75 -5.63 -0.11
C THR A 148 -2.38 -5.34 0.49
N ALA A 149 -2.34 -4.71 1.65
CA ALA A 149 -1.13 -4.59 2.47
C ALA A 149 -1.33 -5.07 3.91
N LEU A 150 -0.30 -5.70 4.45
CA LEU A 150 -0.19 -6.03 5.86
C LEU A 150 0.51 -4.87 6.59
N GLU A 151 -0.26 -4.12 7.37
CA GLU A 151 0.25 -3.14 8.33
C GLU A 151 1.31 -3.79 9.24
N LYS A 152 0.94 -4.91 9.88
CA LYS A 152 1.84 -5.67 10.78
C LYS A 152 2.77 -6.55 9.97
N GLY A 153 4.01 -6.11 9.81
CA GLY A 153 5.03 -6.75 8.97
C GLY A 153 5.44 -5.91 7.77
N ARG A 154 4.81 -4.76 7.51
CA ARG A 154 5.25 -3.76 6.53
C ARG A 154 5.54 -4.36 5.14
N ILE A 155 4.62 -5.18 4.67
CA ILE A 155 4.65 -5.78 3.33
C ILE A 155 3.29 -5.68 2.65
N GLY A 156 3.25 -5.38 1.36
CA GLY A 156 2.02 -5.29 0.58
C GLY A 156 2.14 -5.89 -0.80
N SER A 157 1.02 -6.38 -1.32
CA SER A 157 0.88 -6.97 -2.66
C SER A 157 -0.09 -6.10 -3.44
N VAL A 158 0.39 -5.51 -4.53
CA VAL A 158 -0.34 -4.52 -5.31
C VAL A 158 -0.54 -5.04 -6.72
N ASN A 159 -1.79 -5.17 -7.16
CA ASN A 159 -2.11 -5.53 -8.53
C ASN A 159 -2.21 -4.25 -9.37
N LEU A 160 -1.50 -4.21 -10.50
CA LEU A 160 -1.34 -3.04 -11.37
C LEU A 160 -1.43 -3.41 -12.85
N PHE A 161 -1.72 -2.44 -13.70
CA PHE A 161 -1.72 -2.65 -15.16
C PHE A 161 -0.35 -2.35 -15.79
N ALA A 162 0.10 -3.21 -16.70
CA ALA A 162 1.40 -3.14 -17.38
C ALA A 162 1.37 -2.24 -18.63
N THR A 163 1.01 -0.97 -18.47
CA THR A 163 0.82 -0.04 -19.59
C THR A 163 1.06 1.40 -19.15
N ARG A 164 1.61 2.21 -20.05
CA ARG A 164 1.87 3.64 -19.81
C ARG A 164 0.60 4.45 -19.59
N GLY A 165 -0.51 4.07 -20.25
CA GLY A 165 -1.79 4.77 -20.12
C GLY A 165 -2.38 4.74 -18.71
N GLN A 166 -2.02 3.71 -17.92
CA GLN A 166 -2.49 3.53 -16.55
C GLN A 166 -1.38 3.78 -15.52
N ALA A 167 -0.20 4.26 -15.94
CA ALA A 167 0.93 4.47 -15.04
C ALA A 167 0.57 5.43 -13.89
N LEU A 168 -0.14 6.52 -14.18
CA LEU A 168 -0.56 7.48 -13.15
C LEU A 168 -1.64 6.93 -12.22
N GLN A 169 -2.60 6.17 -12.75
CA GLN A 169 -3.62 5.49 -11.92
C GLN A 169 -3.00 4.42 -11.03
N ASN A 170 -2.01 3.68 -11.53
CA ASN A 170 -1.24 2.73 -10.75
C ASN A 170 -0.58 3.40 -9.54
N GLN A 171 -0.10 4.64 -9.67
CA GLN A 171 0.47 5.37 -8.53
C GLN A 171 -0.56 5.66 -7.43
N VAL A 172 -1.82 5.92 -7.78
CA VAL A 172 -2.92 6.07 -6.81
C VAL A 172 -3.09 4.78 -6.00
N VAL A 173 -3.11 3.63 -6.68
CA VAL A 173 -3.20 2.31 -6.04
C VAL A 173 -1.96 2.04 -5.17
N ILE A 174 -0.76 2.36 -5.65
CA ILE A 174 0.47 2.17 -4.87
C ILE A 174 0.44 3.00 -3.58
N VAL A 175 0.04 4.28 -3.65
CA VAL A 175 -0.03 5.14 -2.46
C VAL A 175 -1.11 4.64 -1.49
N HIS A 176 -2.26 4.20 -1.98
CA HIS A 176 -3.31 3.61 -1.16
C HIS A 176 -2.79 2.40 -0.34
N GLU A 177 -2.15 1.44 -1.03
CA GLU A 177 -1.57 0.26 -0.38
C GLU A 177 -0.38 0.59 0.53
N LEU A 178 0.41 1.59 0.14
CA LEU A 178 1.50 2.09 0.96
C LEU A 178 0.95 2.60 2.30
N LEU A 179 -0.11 3.40 2.29
CA LEU A 179 -0.73 3.97 3.50
C LEU A 179 -1.36 2.89 4.39
N HIS A 180 -1.93 1.83 3.82
CA HIS A 180 -2.32 0.64 4.60
C HIS A 180 -1.12 0.03 5.34
N GLY A 181 0.04 -0.01 4.69
CA GLY A 181 1.29 -0.40 5.33
C GLY A 181 1.58 0.38 6.60
N PHE A 182 1.13 1.64 6.71
CA PHE A 182 1.26 2.54 7.87
C PHE A 182 0.00 2.64 8.75
N GLY A 183 -0.99 1.76 8.56
CA GLY A 183 -2.16 1.65 9.45
C GLY A 183 -3.40 2.41 8.98
N ALA A 184 -3.35 3.05 7.80
CA ALA A 184 -4.56 3.62 7.20
C ALA A 184 -5.62 2.54 6.93
N LYS A 185 -6.88 2.90 7.08
CA LYS A 185 -8.02 2.01 6.81
C LYS A 185 -8.80 2.46 5.60
N ASP A 186 -9.40 1.50 4.92
CA ASP A 186 -10.34 1.73 3.83
C ASP A 186 -11.49 2.63 4.29
N LYS A 187 -11.84 3.58 3.43
CA LYS A 187 -12.97 4.52 3.62
C LYS A 187 -14.01 4.35 2.52
N TYR A 188 -14.09 3.14 1.97
CA TYR A 188 -15.10 2.72 1.01
C TYR A 188 -15.78 1.42 1.47
N ASP A 189 -17.01 1.21 1.00
CA ASP A 189 -17.74 -0.03 1.26
C ASP A 189 -17.18 -1.16 0.39
N LEU A 190 -16.70 -2.23 1.01
CA LEU A 190 -16.05 -3.35 0.31
C LEU A 190 -16.97 -4.10 -0.67
N LYS A 191 -18.30 -3.99 -0.54
CA LYS A 191 -19.26 -4.66 -1.43
C LYS A 191 -19.52 -3.86 -2.69
N THR A 192 -19.60 -2.54 -2.56
CA THR A 192 -20.01 -1.63 -3.64
C THR A 192 -18.83 -0.86 -4.24
N GLY A 193 -17.69 -0.79 -3.54
CA GLY A 193 -16.56 0.04 -3.88
C GLY A 193 -16.84 1.54 -3.75
N GLN A 194 -17.98 1.95 -3.17
CA GLN A 194 -18.33 3.36 -3.04
C GLN A 194 -17.65 3.98 -1.81
N PRO A 195 -17.06 5.18 -1.93
CA PRO A 195 -16.55 5.91 -0.77
C PRO A 195 -17.67 6.16 0.25
N ILE A 196 -17.38 5.96 1.54
CA ILE A 196 -18.33 6.09 2.64
C ILE A 196 -18.39 7.56 3.05
N TYR A 197 -19.54 8.21 2.95
CA TYR A 197 -19.70 9.57 3.45
C TYR A 197 -19.73 9.60 4.99
N PRO A 198 -19.07 10.57 5.67
CA PRO A 198 -18.19 11.61 5.12
C PRO A 198 -16.72 11.15 4.97
N LEU A 199 -16.33 10.00 5.53
CA LEU A 199 -14.94 9.58 5.69
C LEU A 199 -14.15 9.46 4.38
N GLY A 200 -14.74 8.86 3.35
CA GLY A 200 -14.13 8.64 2.03
C GLY A 200 -14.30 9.80 1.05
N TYR A 201 -14.77 10.96 1.51
CA TYR A 201 -14.98 12.14 0.67
C TYR A 201 -13.82 13.12 0.88
N ALA A 202 -13.32 13.69 -0.21
CA ALA A 202 -12.23 14.67 -0.13
C ALA A 202 -12.68 15.98 0.53
N GLN A 203 -13.93 16.38 0.29
CA GLN A 203 -14.55 17.61 0.81
C GLN A 203 -16.00 17.29 1.22
N PRO A 204 -16.21 16.61 2.36
CA PRO A 204 -17.55 16.21 2.82
C PRO A 204 -18.48 17.40 3.08
N GLU A 205 -17.94 18.58 3.35
CA GLU A 205 -18.67 19.83 3.62
C GLU A 205 -19.08 20.61 2.35
N LYS A 206 -18.68 20.15 1.17
CA LYS A 206 -18.91 20.86 -0.10
C LYS A 206 -20.42 21.02 -0.40
N VAL A 207 -20.82 22.19 -0.92
CA VAL A 207 -22.16 22.45 -1.45
C VAL A 207 -22.10 22.96 -2.90
N PRO A 208 -22.76 22.31 -3.88
CA PRO A 208 -23.42 21.01 -3.78
C PRO A 208 -22.39 19.89 -3.52
N LEU A 209 -22.80 18.86 -2.76
CA LEU A 209 -21.92 17.74 -2.36
C LEU A 209 -21.33 17.01 -3.57
N TYR A 210 -22.11 16.87 -4.64
CA TYR A 210 -21.75 16.16 -5.85
C TYR A 210 -21.59 17.10 -7.06
N PRO A 211 -20.74 16.73 -8.04
CA PRO A 211 -19.70 15.71 -7.93
C PRO A 211 -18.57 16.21 -7.02
N GLN A 212 -17.90 15.33 -6.26
CA GLN A 212 -16.65 15.67 -5.61
C GLN A 212 -15.58 15.96 -6.68
N LYS A 213 -14.67 16.90 -6.40
CA LYS A 213 -13.61 17.27 -7.36
C LYS A 213 -12.38 16.36 -7.27
N ARG A 214 -12.14 15.78 -6.09
CA ARG A 214 -11.02 14.88 -5.78
C ARG A 214 -11.53 13.67 -5.01
N ALA A 215 -10.77 12.59 -5.02
CA ALA A 215 -10.99 11.45 -4.14
C ALA A 215 -10.23 11.63 -2.82
N GLU A 216 -10.78 11.12 -1.72
CA GLU A 216 -9.96 10.79 -0.57
C GLU A 216 -9.18 9.50 -0.91
N ILE A 217 -7.86 9.47 -0.67
CA ILE A 217 -6.99 8.40 -1.16
C ILE A 217 -7.39 7.01 -0.64
N MET A 218 -7.84 6.91 0.61
CA MET A 218 -8.35 5.68 1.22
C MET A 218 -9.82 5.40 0.90
N GLY A 219 -10.55 6.38 0.36
CA GLY A 219 -11.85 6.18 -0.30
C GLY A 219 -11.71 5.58 -1.71
N GLY A 220 -10.52 5.64 -2.30
CA GLY A 220 -10.13 4.97 -3.55
C GLY A 220 -10.77 5.51 -4.84
N ARG A 221 -11.91 6.21 -4.76
CA ARG A 221 -12.68 6.71 -5.91
C ARG A 221 -13.21 8.11 -5.64
N THR A 222 -13.45 8.88 -6.70
CA THR A 222 -14.08 10.21 -6.64
C THR A 222 -15.60 10.06 -6.73
N PRO A 223 -16.37 10.41 -5.67
CA PRO A 223 -17.83 10.36 -5.71
C PRO A 223 -18.42 11.33 -6.76
N LEU A 224 -19.21 10.82 -7.70
CA LEU A 224 -19.94 11.62 -8.69
C LEU A 224 -21.41 11.81 -8.32
N SER A 225 -21.96 10.85 -7.60
CA SER A 225 -23.28 10.85 -6.95
C SER A 225 -23.21 9.91 -5.74
N GLU A 226 -24.34 9.66 -5.09
CA GLU A 226 -24.43 8.68 -4.01
C GLU A 226 -24.17 7.24 -4.52
N GLN A 227 -24.53 6.91 -5.76
CA GLN A 227 -24.44 5.55 -6.30
C GLN A 227 -23.27 5.37 -7.29
N THR A 228 -22.64 6.45 -7.74
CA THR A 228 -21.61 6.39 -8.79
C THR A 228 -20.34 7.11 -8.38
N SER A 229 -19.21 6.49 -8.68
CA SER A 229 -17.87 7.05 -8.45
C SER A 229 -16.92 6.61 -9.56
N LYS A 230 -15.87 7.40 -9.79
CA LYS A 230 -14.84 7.11 -10.80
C LYS A 230 -13.46 6.93 -10.17
N MET A 231 -12.60 6.15 -10.82
CA MET A 231 -11.17 6.07 -10.48
C MET A 231 -10.53 7.44 -10.74
N PRO A 232 -9.71 7.99 -9.82
CA PRO A 232 -8.91 9.18 -10.09
C PRO A 232 -7.94 8.93 -11.24
N SER A 233 -7.67 9.96 -12.03
CA SER A 233 -6.76 9.85 -13.19
C SER A 233 -5.30 9.77 -12.74
N ASP A 234 -4.97 10.41 -11.62
CA ASP A 234 -3.64 10.49 -11.03
C ASP A 234 -3.72 10.90 -9.54
N LEU A 235 -2.56 11.03 -8.88
CA LEU A 235 -2.45 11.45 -7.48
C LEU A 235 -2.85 12.91 -7.23
N GLN A 236 -2.81 13.81 -8.22
CA GLN A 236 -3.22 15.21 -8.04
C GLN A 236 -4.75 15.35 -7.93
N GLU A 237 -5.49 14.37 -8.47
CA GLU A 237 -6.93 14.22 -8.26
C GLU A 237 -7.31 13.57 -6.91
N THR A 238 -6.35 13.37 -6.00
CA THR A 238 -6.62 12.80 -4.67
C THR A 238 -6.15 13.71 -3.54
N VAL A 239 -6.64 13.40 -2.34
CA VAL A 239 -6.20 14.02 -1.08
C VAL A 239 -5.96 12.97 -0.02
N ILE A 240 -5.06 13.23 0.91
CA ILE A 240 -5.01 12.49 2.17
C ILE A 240 -5.95 13.21 3.13
N GLY A 241 -7.09 12.60 3.46
CA GLY A 241 -8.08 13.21 4.35
C GLY A 241 -7.61 13.24 5.81
N LEU A 242 -8.25 14.08 6.63
CA LEU A 242 -7.98 14.20 8.06
C LEU A 242 -8.01 12.83 8.79
N PRO A 243 -9.02 11.95 8.59
CA PRO A 243 -9.03 10.66 9.28
C PRO A 243 -7.86 9.75 8.85
N THR A 244 -7.49 9.76 7.57
CA THR A 244 -6.32 9.01 7.07
C THR A 244 -5.02 9.53 7.71
N ALA A 245 -4.85 10.85 7.77
CA ALA A 245 -3.68 11.47 8.40
C ALA A 245 -3.55 11.12 9.90
N GLN A 246 -4.68 11.03 10.61
CA GLN A 246 -4.72 10.57 12.00
C GLN A 246 -4.34 9.09 12.12
N GLU A 247 -4.88 8.22 11.26
CA GLU A 247 -4.59 6.77 11.28
C GLU A 247 -3.11 6.46 11.05
N VAL A 248 -2.46 7.19 10.13
CA VAL A 248 -1.01 7.02 9.89
C VAL A 248 -0.15 7.77 10.91
N GLY A 249 -0.74 8.49 11.87
CA GLY A 249 -0.01 9.18 12.93
C GLY A 249 0.72 10.45 12.50
N TRP A 250 0.24 11.12 11.44
CA TRP A 250 0.70 12.47 11.08
C TRP A 250 0.07 13.56 11.95
N LEU A 251 -1.00 13.23 12.66
CA LEU A 251 -1.63 14.06 13.67
C LEU A 251 -1.69 13.25 14.98
N LYS A 252 -1.38 13.92 16.09
CA LYS A 252 -1.52 13.35 17.43
C LYS A 252 -2.84 13.75 18.05
#